data_AF-A0A0N1PIJ6-F1
#
_entry.id   AF-A0A0N1PIJ6-F1
#
_cell.length_a   1.000
_cell.length_b   1.000
_cell.length_c   1.000
_cell.angle_alpha   90.00
_cell.angle_beta   90.00
_cell.angle_gamma   90.00
#
_symmetry.space_group_name_H-M   'P 1'
#
loop_
_entity.id
_entity.type
_entity.pdbx_description
1 polymer ?
#
loop_
_entity_poly.entity_id
_entity_poly.type
_entity_poly.pdbx_seq_one_letter_code
_entity_poly.pdbx_strand_id
1 'polypeptide(L)'
;MGGKAEKGTPKYIANKIKAKGLQKLRWYCQMCQKQCRDENGFKCHTMSESHQRQLLLFADNASRYIDEFSREFADGYLELLKRQFGTKRVNANKVYQDYISNR
;
A
#
# COMPACT_ATOMS: atom_id res chain seq x y z
N MET A 1 17.28 4.67 18.94
CA MET A 1 17.23 5.09 17.52
C MET A 1 18.22 4.22 16.72
N GLY A 2 17.75 3.32 15.86
CA GLY A 2 18.64 2.58 14.98
C GLY A 2 18.92 3.39 13.72
N GLY A 3 20.13 3.90 13.56
CA GLY A 3 20.54 4.67 12.38
C GLY A 3 20.31 3.92 11.06
N LYS A 4 20.06 4.67 9.97
CA LYS A 4 19.99 4.09 8.61
C LYS A 4 21.30 3.38 8.33
N ALA A 5 21.24 2.10 7.94
CA ALA A 5 22.42 1.34 7.57
C ALA A 5 23.11 2.02 6.37
N GLU A 6 24.43 2.15 6.43
CA GLU A 6 25.22 2.77 5.37
C GLU A 6 25.05 2.02 4.05
N LYS A 7 24.98 2.77 2.95
CA LYS A 7 24.77 2.21 1.61
C LYS A 7 25.87 1.20 1.30
N GLY A 8 25.49 0.04 0.76
CA GLY A 8 26.43 -1.02 0.40
C GLY A 8 26.76 -2.02 1.52
N THR A 9 26.41 -1.72 2.78
CA THR A 9 26.61 -2.69 3.87
C THR A 9 25.68 -3.91 3.74
N PRO A 10 26.06 -5.10 4.25
CA PRO A 10 25.18 -6.27 4.27
C PRO A 10 23.82 -5.98 4.92
N LYS A 11 23.80 -5.16 5.97
CA LYS A 11 22.55 -4.72 6.64
C LYS A 11 21.69 -3.84 5.73
N TYR A 12 22.29 -2.94 4.95
CA TYR A 12 21.57 -2.14 3.96
C TYR A 12 20.98 -3.02 2.85
N ILE A 13 21.77 -3.95 2.31
CA ILE A 13 21.32 -4.88 1.27
C ILE A 13 20.18 -5.76 1.79
N ALA A 14 20.32 -6.36 2.97
CA ALA A 14 19.27 -7.17 3.58
C ALA A 14 17.98 -6.37 3.83
N ASN A 15 18.10 -5.11 4.24
CA ASN A 15 16.95 -4.22 4.40
C ASN A 15 16.27 -3.89 3.07
N LYS A 16 17.05 -3.65 2.01
CA LYS A 16 16.54 -3.43 0.66
C LYS A 16 15.83 -4.66 0.10
N ILE A 17 16.39 -5.85 0.27
CA ILE A 17 15.77 -7.10 -0.18
C ILE A 17 14.43 -7.32 0.52
N LYS A 18 14.36 -7.13 1.85
CA LYS A 18 13.11 -7.24 2.62
C LYS A 18 12.06 -6.18 2.25
N ALA A 19 12.49 -5.08 1.63
CA ALA A 19 11.61 -4.02 1.15
C ALA A 19 11.13 -4.22 -0.31
N LYS A 20 11.68 -5.21 -1.03
CA LYS A 20 11.25 -5.52 -2.39
C LYS A 20 10.01 -6.41 -2.38
N GLY A 21 9.19 -6.24 -3.42
CA GLY A 21 8.00 -7.06 -3.65
C GLY A 21 6.81 -6.65 -2.80
N LEU A 22 5.69 -7.35 -3.03
CA LEU A 22 4.44 -7.10 -2.34
C LEU A 22 4.58 -7.44 -0.85
N GLN A 23 4.41 -6.44 0.01
CA GLN A 23 4.45 -6.61 1.46
C GLN A 23 3.05 -6.86 2.04
N LYS A 24 2.97 -7.16 3.34
CA LYS A 24 1.69 -7.43 4.00
C LYS A 24 0.82 -6.17 4.04
N LEU A 25 -0.40 -6.27 3.51
CA LEU A 25 -1.36 -5.17 3.45
C LEU A 25 -1.81 -4.64 4.81
N ARG A 26 -1.73 -5.45 5.87
CA ARG A 26 -2.01 -4.98 7.25
C ARG A 26 -1.12 -3.80 7.68
N TRP A 27 -0.03 -3.54 6.96
CA TRP A 27 0.92 -2.45 7.20
C TRP A 27 0.89 -1.36 6.12
N TYR A 28 -0.15 -1.35 5.29
CA TYR A 28 -0.36 -0.31 4.28
C TYR A 28 -1.32 0.75 4.81
N CYS A 29 -0.99 2.03 4.61
CA CYS A 29 -1.90 3.14 4.89
C CYS A 29 -2.48 3.69 3.58
N GLN A 30 -3.80 3.56 3.40
CA GLN A 30 -4.51 4.06 2.22
C GLN A 30 -4.46 5.59 2.11
N MET A 31 -4.76 6.30 3.20
CA MET A 31 -4.75 7.77 3.21
C MET A 31 -3.38 8.37 2.84
N CYS A 32 -2.28 7.74 3.29
CA CYS A 32 -0.93 8.21 3.00
C CYS A 32 -0.29 7.51 1.79
N GLN A 33 -1.01 6.60 1.13
CA GLN A 33 -0.53 5.70 0.08
C GLN A 33 0.86 5.10 0.40
N LYS A 34 1.03 4.62 1.64
CA LYS A 34 2.33 4.26 2.18
C LYS A 34 2.36 2.82 2.69
N GLN A 35 3.22 2.02 2.07
CA GLN A 35 3.57 0.70 2.58
C GLN A 35 4.60 0.80 3.71
N CYS A 36 4.26 0.28 4.88
CA CYS A 36 5.20 0.08 5.99
C CYS A 36 5.69 -1.37 6.01
N ARG A 37 6.95 -1.56 6.41
CA ARG A 37 7.61 -2.87 6.33
C ARG A 37 7.10 -3.87 7.36
N ASP A 38 6.76 -3.40 8.55
CA ASP A 38 6.40 -4.21 9.69
C ASP A 38 5.50 -3.43 10.66
N GLU A 39 5.09 -4.12 11.73
CA GLU A 39 4.21 -3.58 12.75
C GLU A 39 4.76 -2.30 13.38
N ASN A 40 6.05 -2.29 13.72
CA ASN A 40 6.67 -1.15 14.38
C ASN A 40 6.74 0.05 13.43
N GLY A 41 7.12 -0.19 12.18
CA GLY A 41 7.09 0.85 11.14
C GLY A 41 5.70 1.45 10.95
N PHE A 42 4.65 0.63 10.96
CA PHE A 42 3.27 1.09 10.84
C PHE A 42 2.83 1.89 12.08
N LYS A 43 3.12 1.42 13.29
CA LYS A 43 2.85 2.15 14.55
C LYS A 43 3.53 3.52 14.56
N CYS A 44 4.82 3.59 14.22
CA CYS A 44 5.53 4.87 14.12
C CYS A 44 4.92 5.78 13.04
N HIS A 45 4.45 5.21 11.93
CA HIS A 45 3.79 5.98 10.89
C HIS A 45 2.45 6.58 11.36
N THR A 46 1.59 5.80 12.00
CA THR A 46 0.28 6.28 12.46
C THR A 46 0.39 7.33 13.57
N MET A 47 1.46 7.30 14.37
CA MET A 47 1.73 8.34 15.37
C MET A 47 2.35 9.64 14.79
N SER A 48 2.74 9.65 13.52
CA SER A 48 3.40 10.82 12.92
C SER A 48 2.42 11.96 12.61
N GLU A 49 2.88 13.20 12.76
CA GLU A 49 2.07 14.39 12.47
C GLU A 49 1.55 14.40 11.01
N SER A 50 2.37 13.98 10.05
CA SER A 50 1.95 13.88 8.64
C SER A 50 0.77 12.93 8.45
N HIS A 51 0.73 11.80 9.16
CA HIS A 51 -0.42 10.90 9.12
C HIS A 51 -1.64 11.53 9.79
N GLN A 52 -1.46 12.14 10.96
CA GLN A 52 -2.55 12.79 11.70
C GLN A 52 -3.22 13.89 10.88
N ARG A 53 -2.45 14.71 10.15
CA ARG A 53 -2.98 15.72 9.22
C ARG A 53 -3.84 15.10 8.11
N GLN A 54 -3.44 13.96 7.54
CA GLN A 54 -4.26 13.25 6.55
C GLN A 54 -5.56 12.71 7.16
N LEU A 55 -5.52 12.24 8.40
CA LEU A 55 -6.71 11.73 9.08
C LEU A 55 -7.71 12.85 9.43
N LEU A 56 -7.24 14.06 9.70
CA LEU A 56 -8.10 15.24 9.86
C LEU A 56 -8.85 15.58 8.55
N LEU A 57 -8.15 15.53 7.41
CA LEU A 57 -8.80 15.70 6.10
C LEU A 57 -9.85 14.63 5.83
N PHE A 58 -9.54 13.37 6.19
CA PHE A 58 -10.49 12.27 6.08
C PHE A 58 -11.72 12.49 6.97
N ALA A 59 -11.53 12.91 8.21
CA ALA A 59 -12.63 13.13 9.16
C ALA A 59 -13.61 14.20 8.67
N ASP A 60 -13.12 15.23 7.97
CA ASP A 60 -13.95 16.29 7.38
C ASP A 60 -14.84 15.78 6.23
N ASN A 61 -14.36 14.80 5.44
CA ASN A 61 -15.07 14.32 4.23
C ASN A 61 -14.95 12.80 4.01
N ALA A 62 -15.28 12.00 5.02
CA ALA A 62 -15.01 10.55 5.01
C ALA A 62 -15.68 9.82 3.84
N SER A 63 -16.94 10.16 3.51
CA SER A 63 -17.68 9.55 2.40
C SER A 63 -16.97 9.76 1.07
N ARG A 64 -16.58 11.00 0.76
CA ARG A 64 -15.87 11.35 -0.47
C ARG A 64 -14.61 10.52 -0.66
N TYR A 65 -13.78 10.39 0.38
CA TYR A 65 -12.54 9.61 0.28
C TYR A 65 -12.82 8.12 0.06
N ILE A 66 -13.82 7.56 0.76
CA ILE A 66 -14.21 6.16 0.57
C ILE A 66 -14.71 5.94 -0.86
N ASP A 67 -15.59 6.80 -1.35
CA ASP A 67 -16.15 6.73 -2.71
C ASP A 67 -15.05 6.84 -3.77
N GLU A 68 -14.11 7.78 -3.60
CA GLU A 68 -12.98 7.97 -4.51
C GLU A 68 -12.07 6.73 -4.54
N PHE A 69 -11.67 6.21 -3.37
CA PHE A 69 -10.86 4.99 -3.30
C PHE A 69 -11.56 3.77 -3.87
N SER A 70 -12.87 3.61 -3.62
CA SER A 70 -13.68 2.53 -4.16
C SER A 70 -13.78 2.62 -5.67
N ARG A 71 -13.96 3.83 -6.23
CA ARG A 71 -14.01 4.05 -7.67
C ARG A 71 -12.66 3.76 -8.33
N GLU A 72 -11.57 4.31 -7.82
CA GLU A 72 -10.22 4.06 -8.33
C GLU A 72 -9.89 2.56 -8.33
N PHE A 73 -10.26 1.87 -7.25
CA PHE A 73 -10.09 0.43 -7.14
C PHE A 73 -10.90 -0.31 -8.19
N ALA A 74 -12.20 -0.02 -8.30
CA ALA A 74 -13.09 -0.70 -9.25
C ALA A 74 -12.62 -0.50 -10.69
N ASP A 75 -12.31 0.74 -11.08
CA ASP A 75 -11.86 1.09 -12.43
C ASP A 75 -10.54 0.37 -12.76
N GLY A 76 -9.55 0.46 -11.87
CA GLY A 76 -8.24 -0.16 -12.08
C GLY A 76 -8.28 -1.69 -12.04
N TYR A 77 -9.09 -2.28 -11.16
CA TYR A 77 -9.26 -3.73 -11.07
C TYR A 77 -9.95 -4.29 -12.32
N LEU A 78 -11.02 -3.65 -12.80
CA LEU A 78 -11.76 -4.08 -13.98
C LEU A 78 -10.92 -3.92 -15.25
N GLU A 79 -10.14 -2.84 -15.36
CA GLU A 79 -9.20 -2.64 -16.47
C GLU A 79 -8.14 -3.76 -16.50
N LEU A 80 -7.57 -4.11 -15.35
CA LEU A 80 -6.60 -5.20 -15.25
C LEU A 80 -7.24 -6.55 -15.61
N LEU A 81 -8.43 -6.83 -15.07
CA LEU A 81 -9.20 -8.03 -15.35
C LEU A 81 -9.44 -8.17 -16.85
N LYS A 82 -9.94 -7.11 -17.49
CA LYS A 82 -10.23 -7.07 -18.92
C LYS A 82 -8.98 -7.30 -19.77
N ARG A 83 -7.88 -6.62 -19.46
CA ARG A 83 -6.66 -6.64 -20.27
C ARG A 83 -5.85 -7.93 -20.15
N GLN A 84 -5.70 -8.48 -18.94
CA GLN A 84 -4.84 -9.63 -18.70
C GLN A 84 -5.60 -10.97 -18.68
N PHE A 85 -6.84 -10.99 -18.19
CA PHE A 85 -7.58 -12.25 -17.97
C PHE A 85 -8.72 -12.43 -18.98
N GLY A 86 -9.23 -11.34 -19.56
CA GLY A 86 -10.27 -11.37 -20.60
C GLY A 86 -11.56 -12.00 -20.08
N THR A 87 -12.04 -13.04 -20.75
CA THR A 87 -13.27 -13.77 -20.37
C THR A 87 -13.00 -15.03 -19.53
N LYS A 88 -11.74 -15.30 -19.17
CA LYS A 88 -11.39 -16.47 -18.37
C LYS A 88 -11.89 -16.30 -16.94
N ARG A 89 -12.49 -17.35 -16.38
CA ARG A 89 -12.79 -17.39 -14.94
C ARG A 89 -11.47 -17.41 -14.17
N VAL A 90 -11.32 -16.46 -13.25
CA VAL A 90 -10.14 -16.30 -12.41
C VAL A 90 -10.56 -15.98 -10.98
N ASN A 91 -9.78 -16.44 -10.00
CA ASN A 91 -9.99 -16.08 -8.60
C ASN A 91 -9.77 -14.57 -8.42
N ALA A 92 -10.75 -13.87 -7.82
CA ALA A 92 -10.68 -12.42 -7.63
C ALA A 92 -9.44 -11.97 -6.85
N ASN A 93 -8.99 -12.76 -5.86
CA ASN A 93 -7.80 -12.44 -5.08
C ASN A 93 -6.53 -12.48 -5.94
N LYS A 94 -6.48 -13.30 -6.99
CA LYS A 94 -5.33 -13.35 -7.91
C LYS A 94 -5.22 -12.06 -8.72
N VAL A 95 -6.35 -11.55 -9.20
CA VAL A 95 -6.42 -10.26 -9.92
C VAL A 95 -6.11 -9.11 -8.96
N TYR A 96 -6.65 -9.16 -7.75
CA TYR A 96 -6.37 -8.18 -6.70
C TYR A 96 -4.88 -8.09 -6.38
N GLN A 97 -4.21 -9.23 -6.18
CA GLN A 97 -2.77 -9.29 -5.93
C GLN A 97 -1.94 -8.72 -7.08
N ASP A 98 -2.34 -8.94 -8.33
CA ASP A 98 -1.65 -8.37 -9.49
C ASP A 98 -1.87 -6.84 -9.58
N TYR A 99 -3.08 -6.38 -9.27
CA TYR A 99 -3.43 -4.96 -9.20
C TYR A 99 -2.56 -4.21 -8.16
N ILE A 100 -2.53 -4.68 -6.92
CA ILE A 100 -1.75 -4.03 -5.85
C ILE A 100 -0.23 -4.22 -5.99
N SER A 101 0.24 -5.13 -6.84
CA SER A 101 1.67 -5.30 -7.11
C SER A 101 2.21 -4.22 -8.07
N ASN A 102 1.34 -3.58 -8.84
CA ASN A 102 1.66 -2.54 -9.81
C ASN A 102 1.22 -1.13 -9.35
N ARG A 103 0.78 -1.00 -8.09
CA ARG A 103 0.37 0.25 -7.44
C ARG A 103 1.50 0.76 -6.54
#